data_AF-A0A6J7W022-F1
#
_entry.id   AF-A0A6J7W022-F1
#
_cell.length_a   1.000
_cell.length_b   1.000
_cell.length_c   1.000
_cell.angle_alpha   90.00
_cell.angle_beta   90.00
_cell.angle_gamma   90.00
#
_symmetry.space_group_name_H-M   'P 1'
#
loop_
_entity.id
_entity.type
_entity.pdbx_description
1 polymer ?
#
loop_
_entity_poly.entity_id
_entity_poly.type
_entity_poly.pdbx_seq_one_letter_code
_entity_poly.pdbx_strand_id
1 'polypeptide(L)'
;MFTANTMSSIGEALGLSLPGSASAPAIDPRREDDARRAGEAVVNMLRLGIRPSDILTKKAFENAIALANALGGSTNAVLHLLAIAHEARVELDLDDFNRIAARVPHIADMKPGGQFHMTDLDRVGGVPVVLKHLLDAGLLHGDVMTCTGKTMAENLAEINPPQPDGVVVHPLSQPINAEGGLLILRGSLAPKGSVVKVAGLSQEQRLFEGTARVFDDEDGAMVAIMNGEIQPNTVLVIRYEGPKGGPGMREMLAITGAMKGAGRGYDCALITDGRFSGGTWGFCIGHVAPEAVDGGPIAFVRDGDKIKVDVANLSLDLLVDEAEMNRRRQGWQPNPPRYTSGVLGKYARLAQGAEKGAITNLL
;
A
#
# COMPACT_ATOMS: atom_id res chain seq x y z
N MET A 1 -10.32 -3.79 4.63
CA MET A 1 -9.58 -3.54 3.40
C MET A 1 -8.13 -4.03 3.49
N PHE A 2 -7.93 -5.35 3.39
CA PHE A 2 -6.59 -5.96 3.22
C PHE A 2 -6.18 -5.98 1.74
N THR A 3 -5.01 -6.52 1.42
CA THR A 3 -4.45 -6.57 0.06
C THR A 3 -5.43 -7.15 -0.96
N ALA A 4 -6.03 -8.31 -0.69
CA ALA A 4 -6.94 -8.98 -1.63
C ALA A 4 -8.14 -8.10 -2.03
N ASN A 5 -8.87 -7.57 -1.03
CA ASN A 5 -10.01 -6.68 -1.31
C ASN A 5 -9.57 -5.34 -1.92
N THR A 6 -8.39 -4.82 -1.53
CA THR A 6 -7.85 -3.58 -2.14
C THR A 6 -7.57 -3.80 -3.62
N MET A 7 -6.86 -4.88 -3.97
CA MET A 7 -6.50 -5.19 -5.36
C MET A 7 -7.71 -5.59 -6.20
N SER A 8 -8.69 -6.29 -5.61
CA SER A 8 -9.98 -6.57 -6.25
C SER A 8 -10.71 -5.27 -6.62
N SER A 9 -10.79 -4.33 -5.67
CA SER A 9 -11.41 -3.01 -5.88
C SER A 9 -10.63 -2.17 -6.91
N ILE A 10 -9.30 -2.22 -6.87
CA ILE A 10 -8.42 -1.61 -7.88
C ILE A 10 -8.69 -2.19 -9.27
N GLY A 11 -9.00 -3.47 -9.38
CA GLY A 11 -9.39 -4.09 -10.65
C GLY A 11 -10.60 -3.40 -11.29
N GLU A 12 -11.59 -2.99 -10.49
CA GLU A 12 -12.71 -2.17 -10.98
C GLU A 12 -12.26 -0.76 -11.37
N ALA A 13 -11.47 -0.08 -10.53
CA ALA A 13 -11.01 1.30 -10.81
C ALA A 13 -10.11 1.41 -12.05
N LEU A 14 -9.27 0.41 -12.30
CA LEU A 14 -8.47 0.29 -13.52
C LEU A 14 -9.36 0.00 -14.74
N GLY A 15 -10.58 -0.51 -14.53
CA GLY A 15 -11.46 -0.97 -15.59
C GLY A 15 -11.15 -2.38 -16.09
N LEU A 16 -10.37 -3.19 -15.34
CA LEU A 16 -10.10 -4.60 -15.70
C LEU A 16 -11.15 -5.58 -15.19
N SER A 17 -11.86 -5.22 -14.12
CA SER A 17 -12.97 -6.00 -13.55
C SER A 17 -14.31 -5.36 -13.87
N LEU A 18 -15.35 -6.18 -13.98
CA LEU A 18 -16.72 -5.67 -14.14
C LEU A 18 -17.10 -4.83 -12.91
N PRO A 19 -17.66 -3.62 -13.09
CA PRO A 19 -18.07 -2.81 -11.96
C PRO A 19 -19.10 -3.52 -11.08
N GLY A 20 -18.88 -3.50 -9.76
CA GLY A 20 -19.67 -4.21 -8.75
C GLY A 20 -19.21 -5.64 -8.44
N SER A 21 -18.25 -6.20 -9.18
CA SER A 21 -17.82 -7.60 -8.98
C SER A 21 -16.86 -7.81 -7.81
N ALA A 22 -16.19 -6.76 -7.33
CA ALA A 22 -15.15 -6.86 -6.31
C ALA A 22 -15.69 -7.09 -4.89
N SER A 23 -16.93 -6.66 -4.61
CA SER A 23 -17.47 -6.61 -3.25
C SER A 23 -18.30 -7.82 -2.85
N ALA A 24 -18.92 -8.51 -3.81
CA ALA A 24 -19.77 -9.66 -3.54
C ALA A 24 -18.99 -10.79 -2.82
N PRO A 25 -19.49 -11.33 -1.70
CA PRO A 25 -18.82 -12.40 -0.96
C PRO A 25 -18.58 -13.65 -1.83
N ALA A 26 -17.53 -14.41 -1.54
CA ALA A 26 -17.16 -15.58 -2.36
C ALA A 26 -18.26 -16.66 -2.44
N ILE A 27 -19.08 -16.80 -1.40
CA ILE A 27 -20.19 -17.77 -1.34
C ILE A 27 -21.51 -17.22 -1.91
N ASP A 28 -21.53 -15.97 -2.36
CA ASP A 28 -22.72 -15.32 -2.88
C ASP A 28 -23.00 -15.79 -4.32
N PRO A 29 -24.25 -16.17 -4.67
CA PRO A 29 -24.59 -16.65 -6.02
C PRO A 29 -24.32 -15.62 -7.12
N ARG A 30 -24.29 -14.32 -6.80
CA ARG A 30 -23.89 -13.26 -7.76
C ARG A 30 -22.49 -13.51 -8.34
N ARG A 31 -21.62 -14.27 -7.64
CA ARG A 31 -20.29 -14.62 -8.16
C ARG A 31 -20.33 -15.45 -9.42
N GLU A 32 -21.32 -16.34 -9.56
CA GLU A 32 -21.50 -17.16 -10.77
C GLU A 32 -21.98 -16.31 -11.94
N ASP A 33 -22.90 -15.37 -11.67
CA ASP A 33 -23.38 -14.42 -12.67
C ASP A 33 -22.26 -13.52 -13.18
N ASP A 34 -21.44 -12.98 -12.28
CA ASP A 34 -20.31 -12.15 -12.64
C ASP A 34 -19.24 -12.93 -13.42
N ALA A 35 -19.01 -14.20 -13.09
CA ALA A 35 -18.09 -15.05 -13.87
C ALA A 35 -18.60 -15.27 -15.30
N ARG A 36 -19.91 -15.48 -15.48
CA ARG A 36 -20.54 -15.59 -16.81
C ARG A 36 -20.43 -14.28 -17.59
N ARG A 37 -20.77 -13.15 -16.95
CA ARG A 37 -20.67 -11.80 -17.53
C ARG A 37 -19.23 -11.46 -17.91
N ALA A 38 -18.23 -11.91 -17.14
CA ALA A 38 -16.82 -11.73 -17.49
C ALA A 38 -16.45 -12.48 -18.78
N GLY A 39 -17.01 -13.69 -18.97
CA GLY A 39 -16.90 -14.43 -20.23
C GLY A 39 -17.52 -13.71 -21.42
N GLU A 40 -18.69 -13.09 -21.23
CA GLU A 40 -19.33 -12.27 -22.26
C GLU A 40 -18.51 -11.00 -22.58
N ALA A 41 -17.99 -10.34 -21.54
CA ALA A 41 -17.20 -9.13 -21.64
C ALA A 41 -15.89 -9.36 -22.41
N VAL A 42 -15.16 -10.45 -22.15
CA VAL A 42 -13.93 -10.74 -22.90
C VAL A 42 -14.20 -11.03 -24.38
N VAL A 43 -15.30 -11.72 -24.70
CA VAL A 43 -15.70 -11.92 -26.10
C VAL A 43 -16.09 -10.61 -26.77
N ASN A 44 -16.75 -9.70 -26.04
CA ASN A 44 -17.06 -8.36 -26.53
C ASN A 44 -15.79 -7.54 -26.79
N MET A 45 -14.83 -7.53 -25.86
CA MET A 45 -13.53 -6.87 -26.04
C MET A 45 -12.81 -7.39 -27.30
N LEU A 46 -12.83 -8.70 -27.55
CA LEU A 46 -12.25 -9.27 -28.77
C LEU A 46 -12.93 -8.76 -30.04
N ARG A 47 -14.27 -8.65 -30.05
CA ARG A 47 -15.02 -8.10 -31.19
C ARG A 47 -14.73 -6.63 -31.44
N LEU A 48 -14.54 -5.85 -30.37
CA LEU A 48 -14.24 -4.42 -30.43
C LEU A 48 -12.74 -4.14 -30.63
N GLY A 49 -11.89 -5.15 -30.53
CA GLY A 49 -10.43 -5.00 -30.63
C GLY A 49 -9.79 -4.31 -29.43
N ILE A 50 -10.46 -4.31 -28.27
CA ILE A 50 -9.98 -3.68 -27.02
C ILE A 50 -8.90 -4.55 -26.39
N ARG A 51 -7.76 -3.94 -26.07
CA ARG A 51 -6.58 -4.56 -25.45
C ARG A 51 -6.37 -4.02 -24.05
N PRO A 52 -5.61 -4.74 -23.19
CA PRO A 52 -5.22 -4.21 -21.89
C PRO A 52 -4.53 -2.84 -21.96
N SER A 53 -3.77 -2.53 -23.01
CA SER A 53 -3.13 -1.23 -23.23
C SER A 53 -4.11 -0.08 -23.48
N ASP A 54 -5.33 -0.38 -23.93
CA ASP A 54 -6.38 0.62 -24.15
C ASP A 54 -7.11 0.95 -22.84
N ILE A 55 -7.05 0.04 -21.86
CA ILE A 55 -7.67 0.16 -20.53
C ILE A 55 -6.65 0.74 -19.54
N LEU A 56 -5.46 0.15 -19.46
CA LEU A 56 -4.40 0.47 -18.50
C LEU A 56 -3.61 1.70 -18.95
N THR A 57 -4.28 2.85 -18.89
CA THR A 57 -3.70 4.17 -19.16
C THR A 57 -3.26 4.85 -17.87
N LYS A 58 -2.43 5.90 -17.96
CA LYS A 58 -2.06 6.73 -16.80
C LYS A 58 -3.29 7.14 -15.97
N LYS A 59 -4.35 7.61 -16.62
CA LYS A 59 -5.62 8.01 -15.98
C LYS A 59 -6.28 6.86 -15.22
N ALA A 60 -6.25 5.63 -15.74
CA ALA A 60 -6.78 4.46 -15.05
C ALA A 60 -5.96 4.14 -13.78
N PHE A 61 -4.63 4.27 -13.81
CA PHE A 61 -3.81 4.15 -12.61
C PHE A 61 -4.10 5.27 -11.60
N GLU A 62 -4.32 6.51 -12.05
CA GLU A 62 -4.73 7.59 -11.16
C GLU A 62 -6.08 7.29 -10.49
N ASN A 63 -7.04 6.71 -11.20
CA ASN A 63 -8.31 6.23 -10.65
C ASN A 63 -8.09 5.16 -9.58
N ALA A 64 -7.19 4.20 -9.83
CA ALA A 64 -6.87 3.14 -8.89
C ALA A 64 -6.24 3.68 -7.60
N ILE A 65 -5.34 4.66 -7.70
CA ILE A 65 -4.73 5.34 -6.54
C ILE A 65 -5.79 6.14 -5.77
N ALA A 66 -6.67 6.85 -6.46
CA ALA A 66 -7.78 7.58 -5.84
C ALA A 66 -8.67 6.64 -5.03
N LEU A 67 -9.09 5.53 -5.65
CA LEU A 67 -9.91 4.52 -4.96
C LEU A 67 -9.17 3.91 -3.75
N ALA A 68 -7.90 3.56 -3.90
CA ALA A 68 -7.11 2.98 -2.81
C ALA A 68 -7.01 3.93 -1.60
N ASN A 69 -6.88 5.24 -1.84
CA ASN A 69 -6.87 6.26 -0.80
C ASN A 69 -8.24 6.42 -0.14
N ALA A 70 -9.30 6.52 -0.94
CA ALA A 70 -10.68 6.65 -0.46
C ALA A 70 -11.09 5.48 0.44
N LEU A 71 -10.64 4.26 0.11
CA LEU A 71 -10.94 3.04 0.84
C LEU A 71 -10.02 2.78 2.06
N GLY A 72 -8.95 3.56 2.23
CA GLY A 72 -7.92 3.25 3.22
C GLY A 72 -7.29 1.88 2.94
N GLY A 73 -6.88 1.65 1.69
CA GLY A 73 -6.41 0.37 1.17
C GLY A 73 -5.13 -0.18 1.83
N SER A 74 -4.63 -1.29 1.29
CA SER A 74 -3.34 -1.85 1.68
C SER A 74 -2.18 -1.07 1.06
N THR A 75 -1.08 -0.90 1.81
CA THR A 75 0.20 -0.36 1.31
C THR A 75 0.79 -1.21 0.18
N ASN A 76 0.50 -2.51 0.12
CA ASN A 76 0.91 -3.40 -0.98
C ASN A 76 0.34 -2.95 -2.33
N ALA A 77 -0.76 -2.18 -2.35
CA ALA A 77 -1.30 -1.61 -3.58
C ALA A 77 -0.28 -0.72 -4.31
N VAL A 78 0.60 -0.03 -3.57
CA VAL A 78 1.67 0.78 -4.16
C VAL A 78 2.59 -0.09 -5.02
N LEU A 79 3.05 -1.22 -4.47
CA LEU A 79 3.94 -2.15 -5.19
C LEU A 79 3.26 -2.74 -6.41
N HIS A 80 2.03 -3.21 -6.25
CA HIS A 80 1.30 -3.86 -7.32
C HIS A 80 0.94 -2.88 -8.44
N LEU A 81 0.52 -1.65 -8.12
CA LEU A 81 0.22 -0.64 -9.14
C LEU A 81 1.47 -0.24 -9.91
N LEU A 82 2.62 -0.03 -9.23
CA LEU A 82 3.89 0.24 -9.91
C LEU A 82 4.30 -0.91 -10.84
N ALA A 83 4.18 -2.16 -10.37
CA ALA A 83 4.52 -3.33 -11.17
C ALA A 83 3.58 -3.51 -12.38
N ILE A 84 2.26 -3.35 -12.19
CA ILE A 84 1.28 -3.43 -13.28
C ILE A 84 1.50 -2.29 -14.29
N ALA A 85 1.81 -1.07 -13.83
CA ALA A 85 2.14 0.05 -14.69
C ALA A 85 3.41 -0.21 -15.51
N HIS A 86 4.45 -0.78 -14.89
CA HIS A 86 5.66 -1.20 -15.60
C HIS A 86 5.33 -2.17 -16.74
N GLU A 87 4.57 -3.24 -16.47
CA GLU A 87 4.16 -4.23 -17.48
C GLU A 87 3.27 -3.63 -18.58
N ALA A 88 2.41 -2.67 -18.22
CA ALA A 88 1.59 -1.92 -19.17
C ALA A 88 2.39 -0.86 -19.95
N ARG A 89 3.67 -0.66 -19.62
CA ARG A 89 4.55 0.40 -20.18
C ARG A 89 3.99 1.80 -19.96
N VAL A 90 3.41 2.02 -18.78
CA VAL A 90 2.90 3.31 -18.31
C VAL A 90 3.80 3.85 -17.21
N GLU A 91 4.21 5.10 -17.34
CA GLU A 91 4.98 5.77 -16.30
C GLU A 91 4.11 6.01 -15.06
N LEU A 92 4.50 5.39 -13.95
CA LEU A 92 3.91 5.58 -12.64
C LEU A 92 5.05 5.56 -11.62
N ASP A 93 5.08 6.56 -10.74
CA ASP A 93 6.08 6.68 -9.69
C ASP A 93 5.41 6.90 -8.33
N LEU A 94 6.23 6.97 -7.27
CA LEU A 94 5.74 7.19 -5.92
C LEU A 94 5.14 8.58 -5.71
N ASP A 95 5.57 9.60 -6.46
CA ASP A 95 5.13 10.97 -6.27
C ASP A 95 3.68 11.15 -6.78
N ASP A 96 3.26 10.35 -7.76
CA ASP A 96 1.85 10.23 -8.18
C ASP A 96 0.91 9.88 -7.01
N PHE A 97 1.34 9.00 -6.10
CA PHE A 97 0.52 8.57 -4.97
C PHE A 97 0.23 9.74 -4.03
N ASN A 98 1.24 10.54 -3.67
CA ASN A 98 1.07 11.71 -2.82
C ASN A 98 0.26 12.81 -3.52
N ARG A 99 0.52 13.06 -4.81
CA ARG A 99 -0.23 14.05 -5.60
C ARG A 99 -1.73 13.77 -5.59
N ILE A 100 -2.12 12.49 -5.68
CA ILE A 100 -3.53 12.07 -5.66
C ILE A 100 -4.07 12.04 -4.23
N ALA A 101 -3.32 11.50 -3.27
CA ALA A 101 -3.72 11.44 -1.87
C ALA A 101 -3.97 12.82 -1.25
N ALA A 102 -3.30 13.87 -1.75
CA ALA A 102 -3.51 15.26 -1.34
C ALA A 102 -4.90 15.81 -1.71
N ARG A 103 -5.60 15.18 -2.66
CA ARG A 103 -6.92 15.60 -3.15
C ARG A 103 -8.04 14.64 -2.79
N VAL A 104 -7.71 13.39 -2.48
CA VAL A 104 -8.69 12.32 -2.27
C VAL A 104 -8.73 11.96 -0.79
N PRO A 105 -9.80 12.34 -0.07
CA PRO A 105 -9.91 12.04 1.36
C PRO A 105 -10.24 10.56 1.60
N HIS A 106 -9.93 10.09 2.80
CA HIS A 106 -10.33 8.76 3.27
C HIS A 106 -11.79 8.77 3.72
N ILE A 107 -12.64 7.97 3.05
CA ILE A 107 -14.10 8.01 3.24
C ILE A 107 -14.75 6.66 3.58
N ALA A 108 -14.07 5.52 3.42
CA ALA A 108 -14.66 4.22 3.77
C ALA A 108 -14.13 3.71 5.12
N ASP A 109 -15.03 3.43 6.07
CA ASP A 109 -14.67 3.02 7.44
C ASP A 109 -14.34 1.52 7.52
N MET A 110 -13.21 1.13 6.92
CA MET A 110 -12.88 -0.29 6.72
C MET A 110 -11.81 -0.78 7.70
N LYS A 111 -12.00 -1.97 8.28
CA LYS A 111 -10.94 -2.68 9.02
C LYS A 111 -9.64 -2.79 8.21
N PRO A 112 -8.44 -2.78 8.79
CA PRO A 112 -8.14 -2.85 10.23
C PRO A 112 -8.21 -1.51 10.96
N GLY A 113 -8.24 -0.37 10.24
CA GLY A 113 -8.28 0.96 10.85
C GLY A 113 -9.69 1.36 11.28
N GLY A 114 -10.69 0.90 10.54
CA GLY A 114 -12.11 1.18 10.76
C GLY A 114 -12.92 0.03 11.35
N GLN A 115 -14.25 0.14 11.29
CA GLN A 115 -15.16 -0.83 11.90
C GLN A 115 -15.68 -1.92 10.95
N PHE A 116 -15.83 -1.60 9.66
CA PHE A 116 -16.59 -2.43 8.71
C PHE A 116 -15.73 -3.35 7.84
N HIS A 117 -16.36 -4.38 7.26
CA HIS A 117 -15.73 -5.37 6.37
C HIS A 117 -16.27 -5.23 4.94
N MET A 118 -15.66 -5.95 3.99
CA MET A 118 -16.06 -5.87 2.57
C MET A 118 -17.54 -6.23 2.34
N THR A 119 -18.09 -7.14 3.14
CA THR A 119 -19.52 -7.50 3.14
C THR A 119 -20.43 -6.31 3.46
N ASP A 120 -19.96 -5.38 4.30
CA ASP A 120 -20.73 -4.21 4.67
C ASP A 120 -20.66 -3.15 3.55
N LEU A 121 -19.49 -2.99 2.91
CA LEU A 121 -19.36 -2.17 1.70
C LEU A 121 -20.24 -2.71 0.57
N ASP A 122 -20.27 -4.02 0.36
CA ASP A 122 -21.14 -4.67 -0.63
C ASP A 122 -22.63 -4.35 -0.40
N ARG A 123 -23.09 -4.43 0.86
CA ARG A 123 -24.49 -4.15 1.23
C ARG A 123 -24.93 -2.72 0.92
N VAL A 124 -24.02 -1.76 0.99
CA VAL A 124 -24.34 -0.35 0.70
C VAL A 124 -24.19 0.00 -0.77
N GLY A 125 -23.86 -0.96 -1.65
CA GLY A 125 -23.73 -0.77 -3.10
C GLY A 125 -22.33 -1.03 -3.66
N GLY A 126 -21.38 -1.44 -2.82
CA GLY A 126 -20.07 -1.92 -3.24
C GLY A 126 -19.09 -0.82 -3.66
N VAL A 127 -18.04 -1.24 -4.36
CA VAL A 127 -17.02 -0.34 -4.94
C VAL A 127 -17.62 0.73 -5.88
N PRO A 128 -18.67 0.46 -6.68
CA PRO A 128 -19.30 1.49 -7.52
C PRO A 128 -19.79 2.73 -6.77
N VAL A 129 -20.22 2.62 -5.51
CA VAL A 129 -20.63 3.77 -4.69
C VAL A 129 -19.47 4.75 -4.51
N VAL A 130 -18.30 4.21 -4.15
CA VAL A 130 -17.09 5.01 -3.94
C VAL A 130 -16.61 5.62 -5.25
N LEU A 131 -16.59 4.84 -6.34
CA LEU A 131 -16.20 5.33 -7.66
C LEU A 131 -17.12 6.44 -8.17
N LYS A 132 -18.45 6.27 -8.07
CA LYS A 132 -19.42 7.29 -8.49
C LYS A 132 -19.27 8.58 -7.68
N HIS A 133 -19.09 8.45 -6.37
CA HIS A 133 -18.92 9.60 -5.49
C HIS A 133 -17.63 10.38 -5.79
N LEU A 134 -16.53 9.70 -6.09
CA LEU A 134 -15.29 10.33 -6.56
C LEU A 134 -15.45 10.97 -7.95
N LEU A 135 -16.16 10.31 -8.87
CA LEU A 135 -16.44 10.84 -10.20
C LEU A 135 -17.24 12.14 -10.15
N ASP A 136 -18.31 12.18 -9.35
CA ASP A 136 -19.17 13.36 -9.20
C ASP A 136 -18.43 14.57 -8.63
N ALA A 137 -17.38 14.32 -7.84
CA ALA A 137 -16.51 15.35 -7.28
C ALA A 137 -15.32 15.73 -8.19
N GLY A 138 -15.20 15.15 -9.39
CA GLY A 138 -14.08 15.39 -10.30
C GLY A 138 -12.74 14.83 -9.79
N LEU A 139 -12.79 13.81 -8.95
CA LEU A 139 -11.63 13.09 -8.39
C LEU A 139 -11.35 11.75 -9.11
N LEU A 140 -12.16 11.41 -10.10
CA LEU A 140 -12.04 10.22 -10.94
C LEU A 140 -12.11 10.61 -12.42
N HIS A 141 -11.25 10.03 -13.25
CA HIS A 141 -11.30 10.13 -14.71
C HIS A 141 -12.41 9.23 -15.24
N GLY A 142 -13.51 9.84 -15.67
CA GLY A 142 -14.67 9.11 -16.20
C GLY A 142 -14.51 8.59 -17.63
N ASP A 143 -13.59 9.15 -18.41
CA ASP A 143 -13.38 8.87 -19.83
C ASP A 143 -12.52 7.62 -20.12
N VAL A 144 -12.01 6.95 -19.07
CA VAL A 144 -11.18 5.75 -19.24
C VAL A 144 -12.01 4.57 -19.73
N MET A 145 -11.48 3.82 -20.71
CA MET A 145 -12.07 2.58 -21.20
C MET A 145 -12.05 1.49 -20.12
N THR A 146 -13.07 0.62 -20.09
CA THR A 146 -13.10 -0.55 -19.21
C THR A 146 -13.36 -1.85 -19.98
N CYS A 147 -13.28 -2.98 -19.29
CA CYS A 147 -13.50 -4.30 -19.85
C CYS A 147 -14.94 -4.55 -20.32
N THR A 148 -15.89 -3.65 -20.02
CA THR A 148 -17.25 -3.71 -20.56
C THR A 148 -17.32 -3.21 -22.01
N GLY A 149 -16.28 -2.53 -22.49
CA GLY A 149 -16.30 -1.78 -23.76
C GLY A 149 -16.96 -0.41 -23.66
N LYS A 150 -17.25 0.06 -22.44
CA LYS A 150 -17.76 1.39 -22.12
C LYS A 150 -16.74 2.14 -21.26
N THR A 151 -16.87 3.45 -21.20
CA THR A 151 -16.11 4.29 -20.28
C THR A 151 -16.52 4.07 -18.82
N MET A 152 -15.67 4.44 -17.88
CA MET A 152 -15.99 4.39 -16.44
C MET A 152 -17.27 5.19 -16.12
N ALA A 153 -17.42 6.39 -16.68
CA ALA A 153 -18.60 7.23 -16.47
C ALA A 153 -19.89 6.58 -17.00
N GLU A 154 -19.86 5.99 -18.20
CA GLU A 154 -21.02 5.29 -18.76
C GLU A 154 -21.44 4.09 -17.89
N ASN A 155 -20.47 3.29 -17.43
CA ASN A 155 -20.75 2.16 -16.55
C ASN A 155 -21.39 2.61 -15.23
N LEU A 156 -20.86 3.66 -14.60
CA LEU A 156 -21.38 4.17 -13.33
C LEU A 156 -22.74 4.86 -13.49
N ALA A 157 -23.02 5.47 -14.64
CA ALA A 157 -24.34 6.02 -14.96
C ALA A 157 -25.40 4.92 -15.14
N GLU A 158 -25.04 3.80 -15.78
CA GLU A 158 -25.94 2.67 -15.99
C GLU A 158 -26.24 1.90 -14.70
N ILE A 159 -25.22 1.68 -13.86
CA ILE A 159 -25.41 1.04 -12.55
C ILE A 159 -26.21 1.95 -11.62
N ASN A 160 -26.01 3.27 -11.73
CA ASN A 160 -26.64 4.27 -10.88
C ASN A 160 -26.58 3.89 -9.39
N PRO A 161 -25.37 3.69 -8.82
CA PRO A 161 -25.22 3.23 -7.44
C PRO A 161 -25.82 4.25 -6.47
N PRO A 162 -26.24 3.82 -5.27
CA PRO A 162 -26.75 4.74 -4.26
C PRO A 162 -25.66 5.73 -3.81
N GLN A 163 -26.10 6.81 -3.19
CA GLN A 163 -25.20 7.74 -2.53
C GLN A 163 -24.54 7.08 -1.31
N PRO A 164 -23.37 7.58 -0.85
CA PRO A 164 -22.75 7.13 0.40
C PRO A 164 -23.76 7.11 1.56
N ASP A 165 -23.77 6.03 2.32
CA ASP A 165 -24.72 5.80 3.41
C ASP A 165 -24.41 6.63 4.67
N GLY A 166 -23.22 7.23 4.74
CA GLY A 166 -22.76 8.06 5.85
C GLY A 166 -22.23 7.27 7.04
N VAL A 167 -22.20 5.93 6.95
CA VAL A 167 -21.74 5.04 8.01
C VAL A 167 -20.60 4.14 7.52
N VAL A 168 -20.82 3.35 6.47
CA VAL A 168 -19.76 2.53 5.86
C VAL A 168 -18.94 3.36 4.89
N VAL A 169 -19.61 4.15 4.05
CA VAL A 169 -19.01 5.12 3.14
C VAL A 169 -19.51 6.51 3.52
N HIS A 170 -18.59 7.37 3.92
CA HIS A 170 -18.87 8.74 4.31
C HIS A 170 -18.96 9.67 3.09
N PRO A 171 -19.77 10.74 3.16
CA PRO A 171 -19.75 11.78 2.14
C PRO A 171 -18.40 12.53 2.15
N LEU A 172 -17.99 13.08 1.00
CA LEU A 172 -16.71 13.79 0.84
C LEU A 172 -16.67 15.08 1.68
N SER A 173 -17.83 15.62 2.02
CA SER A 173 -17.99 16.78 2.92
C SER A 173 -17.74 16.45 4.39
N GLN A 174 -17.80 15.17 4.78
CA GLN A 174 -17.57 14.71 6.14
C GLN A 174 -16.71 13.42 6.12
N PRO A 175 -15.47 13.51 5.60
CA PRO A 175 -14.61 12.34 5.48
C PRO A 175 -14.09 11.88 6.85
N ILE A 176 -13.61 10.64 6.92
CA ILE A 176 -12.97 10.10 8.12
C ILE A 176 -11.63 10.81 8.37
N ASN A 177 -10.82 10.95 7.31
CA ASN A 177 -9.64 11.80 7.31
C ASN A 177 -9.64 12.69 6.06
N ALA A 178 -9.23 13.95 6.22
CA ALA A 178 -9.12 14.89 5.10
C ALA A 178 -8.04 14.47 4.07
N GLU A 179 -7.00 13.79 4.54
CA GLU A 179 -5.95 13.21 3.70
C GLU A 179 -6.31 11.79 3.28
N GLY A 180 -5.76 11.34 2.15
CA GLY A 180 -5.87 9.96 1.69
C GLY A 180 -5.27 8.95 2.68
N GLY A 181 -5.78 7.71 2.64
CA GLY A 181 -5.39 6.67 3.59
C GLY A 181 -3.96 6.12 3.43
N LEU A 182 -3.27 6.42 2.32
CA LEU A 182 -1.94 5.91 1.97
C LEU A 182 -1.01 7.05 1.56
N LEU A 183 0.14 7.17 2.22
CA LEU A 183 1.12 8.23 1.95
C LEU A 183 2.51 7.66 1.73
N ILE A 184 3.28 8.36 0.91
CA ILE A 184 4.70 8.11 0.68
C ILE A 184 5.51 9.06 1.55
N LEU A 185 6.43 8.51 2.35
CA LEU A 185 7.39 9.31 3.13
C LEU A 185 8.79 9.22 2.51
N ARG A 186 9.49 10.35 2.45
CA ARG A 186 10.90 10.44 2.03
C ARG A 186 11.75 11.03 3.15
N GLY A 187 13.06 10.94 3.08
CA GLY A 187 13.92 11.62 4.05
C GLY A 187 15.26 10.94 4.17
N SER A 188 16.02 11.33 5.18
CA SER A 188 17.36 10.81 5.43
C SER A 188 17.39 9.29 5.63
N LEU A 189 16.31 8.68 6.14
CA LEU A 189 16.21 7.23 6.32
C LEU A 189 15.65 6.49 5.09
N ALA A 190 14.79 7.15 4.31
CA ALA A 190 14.15 6.58 3.12
C ALA A 190 14.27 7.51 1.90
N PRO A 191 15.48 7.74 1.36
CA PRO A 191 15.70 8.76 0.34
C PRO A 191 14.98 8.44 -0.98
N LYS A 192 14.76 7.17 -1.30
CA LYS A 192 13.97 6.76 -2.46
C LYS A 192 12.48 6.56 -2.17
N GLY A 193 12.06 6.69 -0.93
CA GLY A 193 10.67 6.59 -0.50
C GLY A 193 10.42 5.39 0.41
N SER A 194 9.27 5.46 1.06
CA SER A 194 8.69 4.44 1.94
C SER A 194 7.17 4.64 1.97
N VAL A 195 6.42 3.66 2.45
CA VAL A 195 4.95 3.71 2.45
C VAL A 195 4.42 3.59 3.86
N VAL A 196 3.48 4.47 4.22
CA VAL A 196 2.74 4.42 5.48
C VAL A 196 1.24 4.47 5.22
N LYS A 197 0.48 3.73 6.02
CA LYS A 197 -0.98 3.81 6.05
C LYS A 197 -1.42 4.72 7.19
N VAL A 198 -2.06 5.84 6.86
CA VAL A 198 -2.47 6.85 7.85
C VAL A 198 -3.95 6.77 8.23
N ALA A 199 -4.73 5.96 7.52
CA ALA A 199 -6.16 5.77 7.77
C ALA A 199 -6.53 5.37 9.22
N GLY A 200 -5.59 4.76 9.97
CA GLY A 200 -5.79 4.34 11.35
C GLY A 200 -5.01 5.13 12.40
N LEU A 201 -4.43 6.29 12.06
CA LEU A 201 -3.62 7.10 12.97
C LEU A 201 -4.39 8.32 13.49
N SER A 202 -4.29 8.61 14.79
CA SER A 202 -4.81 9.85 15.37
C SER A 202 -3.98 11.07 14.93
N GLN A 203 -4.49 12.30 15.14
CA GLN A 203 -3.72 13.51 14.82
C GLN A 203 -2.42 13.62 15.63
N GLU A 204 -2.46 13.32 16.93
CA GLU A 204 -1.28 13.33 17.80
C GLU A 204 -0.23 12.32 17.36
N GLN A 205 -0.68 11.21 16.80
CA GLN A 205 0.19 10.17 16.28
C GLN A 205 0.98 10.66 15.06
N ARG A 206 0.43 11.53 14.19
CA ARG A 206 1.04 11.92 12.89
C ARG A 206 2.45 12.52 12.96
N LEU A 207 2.92 12.90 14.15
CA LEU A 207 4.30 13.24 14.44
C LEU A 207 4.83 12.30 15.52
N PHE A 208 5.81 11.48 15.18
CA PHE A 208 6.40 10.53 16.13
C PHE A 208 7.92 10.64 16.12
N GLU A 209 8.53 10.79 17.29
CA GLU A 209 9.97 10.69 17.48
C GLU A 209 10.27 9.63 18.53
N GLY A 210 11.14 8.69 18.20
CA GLY A 210 11.47 7.60 19.12
C GLY A 210 12.90 7.11 18.98
N THR A 211 13.26 6.17 19.85
CA THR A 211 14.61 5.60 19.94
C THR A 211 14.66 4.28 19.19
N ALA A 212 15.62 4.12 18.28
CA ALA A 212 15.78 2.94 17.47
C ALA A 212 16.15 1.72 18.32
N ARG A 213 15.48 0.60 18.05
CA ARG A 213 15.88 -0.76 18.43
C ARG A 213 15.92 -1.60 17.16
N VAL A 214 17.09 -2.12 16.80
CA VAL A 214 17.40 -2.62 15.46
C VAL A 214 17.52 -4.14 15.45
N PHE A 215 16.93 -4.76 14.43
CA PHE A 215 16.95 -6.19 14.19
C PHE A 215 17.27 -6.47 12.72
N ASP A 216 18.12 -7.48 12.48
CA ASP A 216 18.51 -7.91 11.13
C ASP A 216 17.58 -9.00 10.55
N ASP A 217 16.56 -9.39 11.32
CA ASP A 217 15.48 -10.28 10.90
C ASP A 217 14.20 -10.09 11.75
N GLU A 218 13.10 -10.64 11.25
CA GLU A 218 11.80 -10.68 11.94
C GLU A 218 11.84 -11.49 13.23
N ASP A 219 12.61 -12.58 13.28
CA ASP A 219 12.59 -13.54 14.38
C ASP A 219 13.16 -12.93 15.67
N GLY A 220 14.27 -12.19 15.57
CA GLY A 220 14.86 -11.47 16.69
C GLY A 220 13.96 -10.36 17.22
N ALA A 221 13.27 -9.64 16.33
CA ALA A 221 12.28 -8.65 16.73
C ALA A 221 11.10 -9.28 17.47
N MET A 222 10.60 -10.42 16.98
CA MET A 222 9.52 -11.18 17.62
C MET A 222 9.89 -11.63 19.03
N VAL A 223 11.10 -12.17 19.23
CA VAL A 223 11.59 -12.60 20.55
C VAL A 223 11.62 -11.42 21.53
N ALA A 224 12.16 -10.27 21.12
CA ALA A 224 12.23 -9.09 21.98
C ALA A 224 10.83 -8.57 22.38
N ILE A 225 9.86 -8.61 21.46
CA ILE A 225 8.46 -8.24 21.75
C ILE A 225 7.85 -9.21 22.78
N MET A 226 7.98 -10.52 22.55
CA MET A 226 7.39 -11.54 23.41
C MET A 226 8.01 -11.57 24.82
N ASN A 227 9.28 -11.18 24.95
CA ASN A 227 9.96 -11.03 26.24
C ASN A 227 9.61 -9.72 26.97
N GLY A 228 8.81 -8.84 26.38
CA GLY A 228 8.46 -7.54 26.98
C GLY A 228 9.63 -6.54 27.01
N GLU A 229 10.63 -6.70 26.14
CA GLU A 229 11.80 -5.83 26.09
C GLU A 229 11.50 -4.48 25.44
N ILE A 230 10.38 -4.36 24.72
CA ILE A 230 9.99 -3.16 24.00
C ILE A 230 9.30 -2.13 24.92
N GLN A 231 9.96 -0.98 25.06
CA GLN A 231 9.49 0.14 25.88
C GLN A 231 8.70 1.14 25.03
N PRO A 232 7.83 1.99 25.65
CA PRO A 232 7.21 3.11 24.96
C PRO A 232 8.23 4.01 24.26
N ASN A 233 7.82 4.67 23.17
CA ASN A 233 8.65 5.54 22.34
C ASN A 233 9.83 4.83 21.65
N THR A 234 9.71 3.51 21.44
CA THR A 234 10.67 2.74 20.66
C THR A 234 10.30 2.74 19.18
N VAL A 235 11.30 2.89 18.32
CA VAL A 235 11.20 2.66 16.87
C VAL A 235 11.89 1.34 16.57
N LEU A 236 11.11 0.29 16.34
CA LEU A 236 11.64 -0.99 15.93
C LEU A 236 12.02 -0.91 14.46
N VAL A 237 13.30 -1.13 14.16
CA VAL A 237 13.83 -1.16 12.79
C VAL A 237 14.17 -2.59 12.44
N ILE A 238 13.45 -3.17 11.50
CA ILE A 238 13.65 -4.54 11.02
C ILE A 238 14.16 -4.47 9.59
N ARG A 239 15.42 -4.85 9.38
CA ARG A 239 16.11 -4.65 8.10
C ARG A 239 16.61 -5.95 7.52
N TYR A 240 17.05 -5.90 6.26
CA TYR A 240 17.37 -7.09 5.45
C TYR A 240 16.14 -7.95 5.17
N GLU A 241 14.96 -7.34 5.11
CA GLU A 241 13.70 -7.99 4.77
C GLU A 241 13.10 -7.48 3.46
N GLY A 242 13.87 -6.67 2.71
CA GLY A 242 13.51 -6.15 1.39
C GLY A 242 13.49 -7.20 0.27
N PRO A 243 13.24 -6.78 -0.99
CA PRO A 243 13.17 -7.68 -2.13
C PRO A 243 14.39 -8.59 -2.26
N LYS A 244 15.59 -8.05 -2.10
CA LYS A 244 16.84 -8.82 -2.23
C LYS A 244 17.35 -9.34 -0.90
N GLY A 245 17.17 -8.56 0.18
CA GLY A 245 17.70 -8.88 1.50
C GLY A 245 17.01 -10.08 2.15
N GLY A 246 15.67 -10.14 2.05
CA GLY A 246 14.84 -11.19 2.65
C GLY A 246 15.27 -12.60 2.20
N PRO A 247 15.35 -12.89 0.88
CA PRO A 247 14.72 -12.22 -0.27
C PRO A 247 13.21 -12.51 -0.38
N GLY A 248 12.51 -11.77 -1.25
CA GLY A 248 11.08 -11.92 -1.49
C GLY A 248 10.20 -10.89 -0.77
N MET A 249 10.82 -9.94 -0.07
CA MET A 249 10.14 -8.84 0.60
C MET A 249 8.99 -9.32 1.51
N ARG A 250 9.29 -10.11 2.55
CA ARG A 250 8.24 -10.79 3.33
C ARG A 250 7.30 -9.81 4.03
N GLU A 251 6.06 -10.24 4.23
CA GLU A 251 5.04 -9.48 4.96
C GLU A 251 5.07 -9.84 6.45
N MET A 252 5.35 -8.87 7.32
CA MET A 252 5.54 -9.10 8.76
C MET A 252 4.27 -8.83 9.57
N LEU A 253 3.16 -9.49 9.21
CA LEU A 253 1.88 -9.34 9.93
C LEU A 253 2.00 -9.76 11.40
N ALA A 254 2.74 -10.84 11.68
CA ALA A 254 2.86 -11.40 13.01
C ALA A 254 3.40 -10.38 14.02
N ILE A 255 4.44 -9.62 13.65
CA ILE A 255 5.03 -8.58 14.50
C ILE A 255 4.03 -7.48 14.83
N THR A 256 3.25 -7.03 13.84
CA THR A 256 2.28 -5.94 14.06
C THR A 256 1.16 -6.38 15.01
N GLY A 257 0.74 -7.66 14.93
CA GLY A 257 -0.19 -8.26 15.87
C GLY A 257 0.40 -8.41 17.28
N ALA A 258 1.65 -8.86 17.38
CA ALA A 258 2.36 -9.02 18.65
C ALA A 258 2.53 -7.67 19.38
N MET A 259 2.92 -6.61 18.66
CA MET A 259 3.02 -5.26 19.22
C MET A 259 1.68 -4.76 19.77
N LYS A 260 0.59 -4.97 19.04
CA LYS A 260 -0.75 -4.63 19.53
C LYS A 260 -1.13 -5.44 20.78
N GLY A 261 -0.84 -6.74 20.78
CA GLY A 261 -1.09 -7.63 21.92
C GLY A 261 -0.28 -7.26 23.16
N ALA A 262 0.95 -6.77 22.97
CA ALA A 262 1.81 -6.24 24.03
C ALA A 262 1.40 -4.82 24.51
N GLY A 263 0.32 -4.24 23.96
CA GLY A 263 -0.12 -2.89 24.29
C GLY A 263 0.75 -1.77 23.70
N ARG A 264 1.66 -2.10 22.78
CA ARG A 264 2.64 -1.18 22.19
C ARG A 264 2.26 -0.64 20.81
N GLY A 265 1.03 -0.89 20.36
CA GLY A 265 0.61 -0.43 19.04
C GLY A 265 0.48 1.10 18.93
N TYR A 266 0.23 1.79 20.05
CA TYR A 266 -0.10 3.22 20.08
C TYR A 266 1.11 4.11 20.37
N ASP A 267 2.13 3.58 21.05
CA ASP A 267 3.26 4.31 21.63
C ASP A 267 4.62 3.93 20.99
N CYS A 268 4.63 3.04 19.99
CA CYS A 268 5.83 2.61 19.27
C CYS A 268 5.62 2.67 17.76
N ALA A 269 6.74 2.68 17.03
CA ALA A 269 6.75 2.58 15.57
C ALA A 269 7.53 1.35 15.09
N LEU A 270 7.18 0.88 13.90
CA LEU A 270 7.78 -0.22 13.17
C LEU A 270 8.23 0.29 11.80
N ILE A 271 9.49 0.10 11.47
CA ILE A 271 10.11 0.51 10.20
C ILE A 271 10.81 -0.68 9.58
N THR A 272 10.64 -0.86 8.27
CA THR A 272 11.29 -1.95 7.56
C THR A 272 11.51 -1.67 6.08
N ASP A 273 12.56 -2.28 5.51
CA ASP A 273 12.74 -2.43 4.06
C ASP A 273 11.87 -3.56 3.47
N GLY A 274 11.26 -4.40 4.31
CA GLY A 274 10.23 -5.38 3.95
C GLY A 274 8.83 -4.75 3.84
N ARG A 275 7.78 -5.55 4.10
CA ARG A 275 6.38 -5.12 3.97
C ARG A 275 5.57 -5.36 5.23
N PHE A 276 4.54 -4.53 5.39
CA PHE A 276 3.48 -4.74 6.35
C PHE A 276 2.17 -5.04 5.63
N SER A 277 1.31 -5.79 6.31
CA SER A 277 0.03 -6.21 5.74
C SER A 277 -0.97 -5.08 5.68
N GLY A 278 -1.98 -5.22 4.81
CA GLY A 278 -3.15 -4.34 4.85
C GLY A 278 -3.91 -4.38 6.19
N GLY A 279 -3.61 -5.37 7.04
CA GLY A 279 -4.13 -5.60 8.40
C GLY A 279 -3.41 -4.86 9.53
N THR A 280 -2.34 -4.16 9.19
CA THR A 280 -1.46 -3.55 10.17
C THR A 280 -2.11 -2.32 10.84
N TRP A 281 -1.75 -2.12 12.10
CA TRP A 281 -2.32 -1.12 13.01
C TRP A 281 -1.16 -0.38 13.70
N GLY A 282 -1.25 0.95 13.84
CA GLY A 282 -0.18 1.80 14.40
C GLY A 282 0.85 2.30 13.36
N PHE A 283 1.97 2.86 13.83
CA PHE A 283 3.06 3.38 12.97
C PHE A 283 3.84 2.26 12.32
N CYS A 284 3.40 1.83 11.15
CA CYS A 284 4.10 0.80 10.40
C CYS A 284 4.48 1.33 9.03
N ILE A 285 5.77 1.60 8.86
CA ILE A 285 6.35 2.15 7.65
C ILE A 285 7.16 1.07 6.95
N GLY A 286 6.65 0.60 5.83
CA GLY A 286 7.29 -0.42 5.03
C GLY A 286 7.95 0.16 3.78
N HIS A 287 8.55 -0.71 2.99
CA HIS A 287 9.07 -0.39 1.67
C HIS A 287 10.18 0.67 1.72
N VAL A 288 10.91 0.77 2.84
CA VAL A 288 12.02 1.71 2.96
C VAL A 288 13.04 1.42 1.87
N ALA A 289 13.24 2.41 1.01
CA ALA A 289 14.13 2.32 -0.14
C ALA A 289 15.25 3.39 -0.07
N PRO A 290 16.50 3.04 -0.42
CA PRO A 290 16.98 1.70 -0.77
C PRO A 290 16.94 0.72 0.41
N GLU A 291 16.78 -0.57 0.12
CA GLU A 291 16.81 -1.62 1.15
C GLU A 291 18.20 -1.79 1.76
N ALA A 292 18.30 -2.48 2.90
CA ALA A 292 19.55 -2.58 3.64
C ALA A 292 20.66 -3.29 2.85
N VAL A 293 20.34 -4.36 2.11
CA VAL A 293 21.33 -5.12 1.32
C VAL A 293 21.88 -4.32 0.13
N ASP A 294 21.18 -3.27 -0.31
CA ASP A 294 21.64 -2.32 -1.33
C ASP A 294 22.42 -1.14 -0.71
N GLY A 295 22.69 -1.17 0.61
CA GLY A 295 23.41 -0.10 1.31
C GLY A 295 22.57 1.15 1.54
N GLY A 296 21.25 1.01 1.63
CA GLY A 296 20.36 2.11 2.00
C GLY A 296 20.61 2.60 3.44
N PRO A 297 20.18 3.83 3.80
CA PRO A 297 20.39 4.38 5.14
C PRO A 297 19.92 3.47 6.29
N ILE A 298 18.87 2.68 6.08
CA ILE A 298 18.36 1.69 7.03
C ILE A 298 19.41 0.63 7.44
N ALA A 299 20.39 0.31 6.58
CA ALA A 299 21.51 -0.59 6.87
C ALA A 299 22.44 -0.06 7.98
N PHE A 300 22.41 1.24 8.24
CA PHE A 300 23.35 1.92 9.14
C PHE A 300 22.70 2.39 10.44
N VAL A 301 21.41 2.18 10.64
CA VAL A 301 20.75 2.46 11.92
C VAL A 301 21.36 1.58 13.01
N ARG A 302 21.55 2.16 14.20
CA ARG A 302 22.05 1.50 15.41
C ARG A 302 21.06 1.71 16.55
N ASP A 303 21.08 0.81 17.52
CA ASP A 303 20.34 0.98 18.77
C ASP A 303 20.68 2.33 19.41
N GLY A 304 19.64 3.04 19.86
CA GLY A 304 19.78 4.35 20.50
C GLY A 304 19.67 5.54 19.55
N ASP A 305 19.78 5.35 18.24
CA ASP A 305 19.58 6.45 17.28
C ASP A 305 18.16 7.02 17.39
N LYS A 306 18.00 8.31 17.13
CA LYS A 306 16.68 8.95 17.09
C LYS A 306 16.12 8.91 15.68
N ILE A 307 14.87 8.51 15.55
CA ILE A 307 14.14 8.49 14.28
C ILE A 307 12.88 9.33 14.43
N LYS A 308 12.64 10.19 13.44
CA LYS A 308 11.49 11.08 13.36
C LYS A 308 10.62 10.71 12.16
N VAL A 309 9.34 10.54 12.40
CA VAL A 309 8.28 10.35 11.41
C VAL A 309 7.40 11.58 11.46
N ASP A 310 7.26 12.29 10.34
CA ASP A 310 6.43 13.49 10.25
C ASP A 310 5.56 13.38 9.00
N VAL A 311 4.31 12.96 9.21
CA VAL A 311 3.34 12.68 8.14
C VAL A 311 2.93 13.97 7.44
N ALA A 312 2.82 15.09 8.15
CA ALA A 312 2.42 16.37 7.58
C ALA A 312 3.46 16.88 6.58
N ASN A 313 4.75 16.71 6.90
CA ASN A 313 5.85 17.04 6.01
C ASN A 313 6.28 15.88 5.09
N LEU A 314 5.54 14.77 5.09
CA LEU A 314 5.81 13.56 4.31
C LEU A 314 7.25 13.05 4.48
N SER A 315 7.76 13.10 5.72
CA SER A 315 9.16 12.82 6.03
C SER A 315 9.41 11.64 6.98
N LEU A 316 10.50 10.92 6.71
CA LEU A 316 11.05 9.84 7.54
C LEU A 316 12.56 10.02 7.68
N ASP A 317 12.98 10.44 8.87
CA ASP A 317 14.34 10.91 9.13
C ASP A 317 15.06 10.13 10.22
N LEU A 318 16.33 9.83 9.95
CA LEU A 318 17.30 9.35 10.93
C LEU A 318 18.08 10.56 11.44
N LEU A 319 17.93 10.90 12.71
CA LEU A 319 18.55 12.08 13.33
C LEU A 319 20.00 11.78 13.72
N VAL A 320 20.81 11.45 12.71
CA VAL A 320 22.24 11.18 12.80
C VAL A 320 22.94 12.07 11.78
N ASP A 321 24.03 12.72 12.19
CA ASP A 321 24.76 13.61 11.30
C ASP A 321 25.40 12.85 10.11
N GLU A 322 25.61 13.58 9.01
CA GLU A 322 26.12 12.99 7.78
C GLU A 322 27.55 12.44 7.93
N ALA A 323 28.36 13.03 8.83
CA ALA A 323 29.74 12.59 9.06
C ALA A 323 29.79 11.22 9.76
N GLU A 324 28.92 10.98 10.73
CA GLU A 324 28.70 9.69 11.38
C GLU A 324 28.15 8.69 10.37
N MET A 325 27.15 9.05 9.56
CA MET A 325 26.64 8.16 8.52
C MET A 325 27.72 7.76 7.51
N ASN A 326 28.58 8.69 7.10
CA ASN A 326 29.73 8.39 6.25
C ASN A 326 30.72 7.46 6.93
N ARG A 327 30.96 7.62 8.23
CA ARG A 327 31.80 6.70 9.02
C ARG A 327 31.19 5.31 9.08
N ARG A 328 29.87 5.18 9.25
CA ARG A 328 29.15 3.89 9.28
C ARG A 328 29.19 3.15 7.95
N ARG A 329 29.27 3.88 6.83
CA ARG A 329 29.40 3.32 5.47
C ARG A 329 30.80 2.75 5.19
N GLN A 330 31.84 3.24 5.87
CA GLN A 330 33.21 2.78 5.61
C GLN A 330 33.38 1.30 5.94
N GLY A 331 33.82 0.52 4.96
CA GLY A 331 34.05 -0.92 5.11
C GLY A 331 32.77 -1.77 5.16
N TRP A 332 31.60 -1.18 4.97
CA TRP A 332 30.34 -1.93 4.94
C TRP A 332 30.28 -2.85 3.72
N GLN A 333 29.79 -4.07 3.95
CA GLN A 333 29.47 -5.04 2.92
C GLN A 333 28.09 -5.63 3.21
N PRO A 334 27.30 -5.97 2.19
CA PRO A 334 26.03 -6.65 2.39
C PRO A 334 26.24 -8.00 3.06
N ASN A 335 25.25 -8.43 3.85
CA ASN A 335 25.20 -9.79 4.39
C ASN A 335 25.26 -10.83 3.26
N PRO A 336 25.89 -12.00 3.47
CA PRO A 336 25.86 -13.08 2.49
C PRO A 336 24.42 -13.44 2.10
N PRO A 337 24.15 -13.74 0.81
CA PRO A 337 22.80 -14.12 0.39
C PRO A 337 22.29 -15.35 1.14
N ARG A 338 21.09 -15.25 1.74
CA ARG A 338 20.46 -16.37 2.47
C ARG A 338 20.19 -17.59 1.56
N TYR A 339 19.87 -17.34 0.28
CA TYR A 339 19.66 -18.38 -0.74
C TYR A 339 20.51 -18.10 -1.97
N THR A 340 21.41 -19.03 -2.32
CA THR A 340 22.34 -18.88 -3.45
C THR A 340 21.86 -19.54 -4.75
N SER A 341 20.84 -20.40 -4.66
CA SER A 341 20.24 -21.15 -5.76
C SER A 341 18.70 -21.20 -5.65
N GLY A 342 18.02 -21.87 -6.59
CA GLY A 342 16.57 -22.00 -6.60
C GLY A 342 15.83 -20.69 -6.94
N VAL A 343 14.51 -20.68 -6.71
CA VAL A 343 13.66 -19.54 -7.08
C VAL A 343 14.01 -18.27 -6.31
N LEU A 344 14.34 -18.37 -5.02
CA LEU A 344 14.72 -17.23 -4.19
C LEU A 344 16.08 -16.66 -4.58
N GLY A 345 17.05 -17.52 -4.92
CA GLY A 345 18.35 -17.08 -5.45
C GLY A 345 18.23 -16.42 -6.83
N LYS A 346 17.27 -16.84 -7.68
CA LYS A 346 16.94 -16.14 -8.93
C LYS A 346 16.27 -14.79 -8.66
N TYR A 347 15.28 -14.76 -7.78
CA TYR A 347 14.54 -13.54 -7.44
C TYR A 347 15.46 -12.45 -6.91
N ALA A 348 16.32 -12.77 -5.92
CA ALA A 348 17.24 -11.81 -5.32
C ALA A 348 18.21 -11.16 -6.32
N ARG A 349 18.53 -11.83 -7.44
CA ARG A 349 19.39 -11.30 -8.50
C ARG A 349 18.67 -10.37 -9.48
N LEU A 350 17.36 -10.53 -9.63
CA LEU A 350 16.56 -9.85 -10.65
C LEU A 350 15.69 -8.73 -10.08
N ALA A 351 15.23 -8.91 -8.84
CA ALA A 351 14.30 -8.01 -8.20
C ALA A 351 14.86 -6.58 -8.15
N GLN A 352 14.04 -5.64 -8.57
CA GLN A 352 14.27 -4.22 -8.35
C GLN A 352 13.80 -3.82 -6.95
N GLY A 353 14.17 -2.61 -6.52
CA GLY A 353 13.74 -2.09 -5.23
C GLY A 353 12.22 -1.88 -5.14
N ALA A 354 11.74 -1.76 -3.91
CA ALA A 354 10.33 -1.54 -3.61
C ALA A 354 9.78 -0.25 -4.25
N GLU A 355 10.61 0.77 -4.41
CA GLU A 355 10.28 2.03 -5.08
C GLU A 355 9.94 1.85 -6.56
N LYS A 356 10.26 0.69 -7.14
CA LYS A 356 9.95 0.29 -8.51
C LYS A 356 8.92 -0.84 -8.59
N GLY A 357 8.22 -1.12 -7.50
CA GLY A 357 7.23 -2.21 -7.46
C GLY A 357 7.82 -3.62 -7.34
N ALA A 358 9.11 -3.75 -7.01
CA ALA A 358 9.80 -5.04 -6.89
C ALA A 358 9.68 -5.96 -8.14
N ILE A 359 9.63 -5.33 -9.32
CA ILE A 359 9.64 -6.01 -10.63
C ILE A 359 10.90 -6.86 -10.81
N THR A 360 10.83 -7.89 -11.67
CA THR A 360 11.94 -8.83 -11.93
C THR A 360 12.43 -8.82 -13.38
N ASN A 361 11.88 -7.93 -14.18
CA ASN A 361 12.23 -7.62 -15.55
C ASN A 361 12.51 -6.11 -15.67
N LEU A 362 13.35 -5.75 -16.63
CA LEU A 362 13.51 -4.38 -17.09
C LEU A 362 13.08 -4.41 -18.57
N LEU A 363 11.97 -3.73 -18.87
CA LEU A 363 11.37 -3.68 -20.22
C LEU A 363 12.02 -2.65 -21.14
#